data_AF-A0A943DNY1-F1
#
_entry.id   AF-A0A943DNY1-F1
#
_cell.length_a   1.000
_cell.length_b   1.000
_cell.length_c   1.000
_cell.angle_alpha   90.00
_cell.angle_beta   90.00
_cell.angle_gamma   90.00
#
_symmetry.space_group_name_H-M   'P 1'
#
loop_
_entity.id
_entity.type
_entity.pdbx_description
1 polymer ?
#
loop_
_entity_poly.entity_id
_entity_poly.type
_entity_poly.pdbx_seq_one_letter_code
_entity_poly.pdbx_strand_id
1 'polypeptide(L)'
;MTNNFRMSYFMPPIAPIRNEQGQTVTPATLTPFCEVSVEQVYQMITCNENLKALTEQVRGAGDLRMAKASLLPYVTPCGTFIRRSSKFFASPSGLVVVDIDNLDSYQKAVEMRRTLFDDPFLCPILTFISPSGRGVKAFVPYSKLYADDQTRNVKESINWAMQYIEITYGSEMDDSTETPPKAVDTSGKDIVRACFLSHDPQALFREY
;
A
#
# COMPACT_ATOMS: atom_id res chain seq x y z
N MET A 1 14.51 -15.07 -15.75
CA MET A 1 14.32 -13.60 -15.87
C MET A 1 14.08 -13.10 -14.48
N THR A 2 14.99 -12.32 -13.90
CA THR A 2 14.76 -11.66 -12.61
C THR A 2 13.62 -10.67 -12.79
N ASN A 3 12.53 -10.86 -12.04
CA ASN A 3 11.40 -9.93 -12.08
C ASN A 3 11.84 -8.62 -11.42
N ASN A 4 12.18 -7.62 -12.23
CA ASN A 4 12.58 -6.29 -11.75
C ASN A 4 11.30 -5.48 -11.43
N PHE A 5 10.71 -5.71 -10.26
CA PHE A 5 9.49 -5.02 -9.83
C PHE A 5 9.78 -3.54 -9.53
N ARG A 6 9.35 -2.64 -10.42
CA ARG A 6 9.62 -1.20 -10.32
C ARG A 6 8.36 -0.37 -10.09
N MET A 7 8.46 0.60 -9.20
CA MET A 7 7.36 1.48 -8.82
C MET A 7 7.82 2.92 -8.60
N SER A 8 6.91 3.87 -8.79
CA SER A 8 7.18 5.27 -8.48
C SER A 8 7.15 5.50 -6.97
N TYR A 9 8.18 6.18 -6.45
CA TYR A 9 8.29 6.63 -5.06
C TYR A 9 8.01 8.13 -4.97
N PHE A 10 7.22 8.54 -3.99
CA PHE A 10 6.78 9.92 -3.80
C PHE A 10 7.09 10.40 -2.38
N MET A 11 7.60 11.62 -2.29
CA MET A 11 7.69 12.34 -1.03
C MET A 11 6.32 12.92 -0.65
N PRO A 12 6.00 13.02 0.66
CA PRO A 12 4.81 13.72 1.11
C PRO A 12 4.85 15.22 0.75
N PRO A 13 3.70 15.94 0.80
CA PRO A 13 2.39 15.43 1.16
C PRO A 13 1.62 14.88 -0.06
N ILE A 14 0.79 13.86 0.15
CA ILE A 14 -0.05 13.30 -0.93
C ILE A 14 -1.23 14.22 -1.28
N ALA A 15 -1.65 15.07 -0.36
CA ALA A 15 -2.76 16.00 -0.49
C ALA A 15 -2.30 17.41 -0.08
N PRO A 16 -2.94 18.48 -0.58
CA PRO A 16 -2.56 19.83 -0.21
C PRO A 16 -2.74 20.04 1.30
N ILE A 17 -1.73 20.61 1.95
CA ILE A 17 -1.81 21.04 3.36
C ILE A 17 -2.40 22.44 3.38
N ARG A 18 -3.43 22.64 4.21
CA ARG A 18 -4.14 23.92 4.35
C ARG A 18 -3.96 24.49 5.75
N ASN A 19 -3.90 25.82 5.86
CA ASN A 19 -3.95 26.50 7.15
C ASN A 19 -5.39 26.58 7.70
N GLU A 20 -5.55 27.14 8.90
CA GLU A 20 -6.86 27.32 9.56
C GLU A 20 -7.85 28.15 8.73
N GLN A 21 -7.35 29.02 7.85
CA GLN A 21 -8.16 29.82 6.92
C GLN A 21 -8.51 29.07 5.63
N GLY A 22 -8.15 27.78 5.51
CA GLY A 22 -8.40 26.94 4.35
C GLY A 22 -7.47 27.18 3.15
N GLN A 23 -6.47 28.04 3.28
CA GLN A 23 -5.51 28.36 2.21
C GLN A 23 -4.43 27.29 2.12
N THR A 24 -4.10 26.86 0.89
CA THR A 24 -3.03 25.89 0.66
C THR A 24 -1.67 26.49 1.01
N VAL A 25 -0.98 25.90 1.97
CA VAL A 25 0.39 26.26 2.38
C VAL A 25 1.42 25.40 1.66
N THR A 26 1.10 24.11 1.46
CA THR A 26 1.96 23.18 0.73
C THR A 26 1.12 22.43 -0.30
N PRO A 27 1.47 22.48 -1.60
CA PRO A 27 0.75 21.72 -2.62
C PRO A 27 1.00 20.21 -2.47
N ALA A 28 0.11 19.41 -3.03
CA ALA A 28 0.34 17.96 -3.10
C ALA A 28 1.52 17.63 -4.03
N THR A 29 2.32 16.64 -3.64
CA THR A 29 3.35 16.04 -4.50
C THR A 29 2.68 15.14 -5.54
N LEU A 30 2.80 15.53 -6.82
CA LEU A 30 2.19 14.83 -7.94
C LEU A 30 3.20 14.19 -8.89
N THR A 31 4.48 14.54 -8.80
CA THR A 31 5.55 13.93 -9.60
C THR A 31 6.33 12.98 -8.71
N PRO A 32 6.67 11.76 -9.17
CA PRO A 32 7.53 10.87 -8.40
C PRO A 32 8.86 11.55 -8.10
N PHE A 33 9.40 11.29 -6.91
CA PHE A 33 10.76 11.67 -6.57
C PHE A 33 11.77 10.80 -7.34
N CYS A 34 11.52 9.49 -7.41
CA CYS A 34 12.31 8.55 -8.20
C CYS A 34 11.54 7.26 -8.47
N GLU A 35 12.16 6.36 -9.23
CA GLU A 35 11.75 4.96 -9.37
C GLU A 35 12.53 4.09 -8.38
N VAL A 36 11.84 3.17 -7.72
CA VAL A 36 12.43 2.24 -6.75
C VAL A 36 12.04 0.80 -7.09
N SER A 37 12.94 -0.12 -6.75
CA SER A 37 12.66 -1.57 -6.74
C SER A 37 11.97 -1.98 -5.44
N VAL A 38 11.33 -3.16 -5.43
CA VAL A 38 10.72 -3.69 -4.20
C VAL A 38 11.76 -3.98 -3.12
N GLU A 39 12.98 -4.37 -3.49
CA GLU A 39 14.10 -4.59 -2.57
C GLU A 39 14.49 -3.28 -1.87
N GLN A 40 14.53 -2.18 -2.63
CA GLN A 40 14.76 -0.84 -2.05
C GLN A 40 13.61 -0.43 -1.13
N VAL A 41 12.35 -0.74 -1.47
CA VAL A 41 11.21 -0.48 -0.59
C VAL A 41 11.31 -1.30 0.70
N TYR A 42 11.69 -2.58 0.61
CA TYR A 42 11.93 -3.44 1.75
C TYR A 42 13.01 -2.85 2.67
N GLN A 43 14.17 -2.46 2.12
CA GLN A 43 15.24 -1.80 2.87
C GLN A 43 14.79 -0.50 3.54
N MET A 44 13.96 0.31 2.87
CA MET A 44 13.40 1.52 3.47
C MET A 44 12.49 1.19 4.65
N ILE A 45 11.62 0.19 4.50
CA ILE A 45 10.69 -0.24 5.56
C ILE A 45 11.44 -0.79 6.78
N THR A 46 12.51 -1.56 6.58
CA THR A 46 13.19 -2.25 7.69
C THR A 46 14.30 -1.45 8.37
N CYS A 47 14.95 -0.54 7.63
CA CYS A 47 16.23 0.05 8.08
C CYS A 47 16.25 1.59 8.12
N ASN A 48 15.23 2.28 7.61
CA ASN A 48 15.26 3.74 7.52
C ASN A 48 14.82 4.41 8.83
N GLU A 49 15.78 4.95 9.60
CA GLU A 49 15.50 5.63 10.88
C GLU A 49 14.61 6.88 10.73
N ASN A 50 14.66 7.58 9.60
CA ASN A 50 13.74 8.70 9.37
C ASN A 50 12.30 8.20 9.17
N LEU A 51 12.10 7.11 8.41
CA LEU A 51 10.79 6.49 8.27
C LEU A 51 10.26 5.96 9.61
N LYS A 52 11.14 5.46 10.47
CA LYS A 52 10.79 5.04 11.84
C LYS A 52 10.24 6.19 12.67
N ALA A 53 10.97 7.31 12.74
CA ALA A 53 10.53 8.50 13.46
C ALA A 53 9.18 9.03 12.93
N LEU A 54 9.01 9.08 11.60
CA LEU A 54 7.75 9.49 10.97
C LEU A 54 6.60 8.51 11.28
N THR A 55 6.87 7.21 11.31
CA THR A 55 5.88 6.18 11.66
C THR A 55 5.42 6.33 13.11
N GLU A 56 6.35 6.57 14.04
CA GLU A 56 6.03 6.84 15.44
C GLU A 56 5.20 8.12 15.59
N GLN A 57 5.57 9.19 14.88
CA GLN A 57 4.80 10.44 14.87
C GLN A 57 3.38 10.24 14.35
N VAL A 58 3.20 9.46 13.29
CA VAL A 58 1.87 9.13 12.74
C VAL A 58 1.03 8.32 13.73
N ARG A 59 1.63 7.35 14.44
CA ARG A 59 0.92 6.53 15.44
C ARG A 59 0.53 7.33 16.69
N GLY A 60 1.29 8.36 17.03
CA GLY A 60 0.98 9.28 18.13
C GLY A 60 0.03 10.42 17.78
N ALA A 61 -0.37 10.57 16.51
CA ALA A 61 -1.19 11.69 16.06
C ALA A 61 -2.69 11.50 16.39
N GLY A 62 -3.36 12.58 16.79
CA GLY A 62 -4.81 12.59 17.00
C GLY A 62 -5.63 12.36 15.72
N ASP A 63 -5.11 12.81 14.57
CA ASP A 63 -5.67 12.52 13.25
C ASP A 63 -4.66 11.72 12.40
N LEU A 64 -4.77 10.40 12.50
CA LEU A 64 -3.97 9.42 11.75
C LEU A 64 -4.09 9.62 10.23
N ARG A 65 -5.25 10.02 9.71
CA ARG A 65 -5.46 10.17 8.27
C ARG A 65 -4.70 11.37 7.75
N MET A 66 -4.80 12.51 8.45
CA MET A 66 -4.06 13.72 8.12
C MET A 66 -2.55 13.49 8.28
N ALA A 67 -2.12 12.86 9.38
CA ALA A 67 -0.71 12.59 9.64
C ALA A 67 -0.08 11.72 8.53
N LYS A 68 -0.72 10.60 8.14
CA LYS A 68 -0.24 9.77 7.01
C LYS A 68 -0.08 10.58 5.74
N ALA A 69 -1.11 11.36 5.39
CA ALA A 69 -1.14 12.14 4.15
C ALA A 69 -0.05 13.21 4.08
N SER A 70 0.31 13.78 5.24
CA SER A 70 1.26 14.89 5.34
C SER A 70 2.70 14.46 5.62
N LEU A 71 2.93 13.31 6.25
CA LEU A 71 4.24 12.93 6.78
C LEU A 71 4.88 11.74 6.06
N LEU A 72 4.10 10.78 5.55
CA LEU A 72 4.68 9.53 5.07
C LEU A 72 4.97 9.58 3.57
N PRO A 73 6.15 9.08 3.16
CA PRO A 73 6.37 8.75 1.77
C PRO A 73 5.49 7.57 1.35
N TYR A 74 5.27 7.44 0.06
CA TYR A 74 4.46 6.35 -0.50
C TYR A 74 4.99 5.92 -1.85
N VAL A 75 4.60 4.71 -2.24
CA VAL A 75 4.85 4.16 -3.57
C VAL A 75 3.54 3.92 -4.32
N THR A 76 3.62 3.64 -5.62
CA THR A 76 2.51 3.12 -6.43
C THR A 76 2.79 1.67 -6.84
N PRO A 77 2.41 0.67 -6.03
CA PRO A 77 2.85 -0.72 -6.23
C PRO A 77 2.50 -1.30 -7.59
N CYS A 78 1.46 -0.78 -8.27
CA CYS A 78 1.05 -1.26 -9.59
C CYS A 78 1.97 -0.88 -10.76
N GLY A 79 2.88 0.08 -10.56
CA GLY A 79 3.80 0.48 -11.61
C GLY A 79 4.40 1.87 -11.45
N THR A 80 4.99 2.33 -12.54
CA THR A 80 5.60 3.65 -12.63
C THR A 80 4.70 4.62 -13.36
N PHE A 81 4.81 5.89 -13.00
CA PHE A 81 3.99 6.97 -13.52
C PHE A 81 4.84 8.21 -13.76
N ILE A 82 4.56 8.96 -14.82
CA ILE A 82 5.20 10.27 -15.04
C ILE A 82 4.65 11.30 -14.02
N ARG A 83 3.38 11.13 -13.65
CA ARG A 83 2.65 11.94 -12.66
C ARG A 83 1.61 11.07 -11.98
N ARG A 84 1.24 11.36 -10.73
CA ARG A 84 0.24 10.62 -9.94
C ARG A 84 -1.18 10.77 -10.50
N SER A 85 -1.44 10.08 -11.61
CA SER A 85 -2.73 9.93 -12.25
C SER A 85 -2.66 8.74 -13.21
N SER A 86 -3.74 7.98 -13.29
CA SER A 86 -3.87 6.83 -14.19
C SER A 86 -3.65 7.18 -15.67
N LYS A 87 -3.85 8.45 -16.06
CA LYS A 87 -3.57 8.96 -17.41
C LYS A 87 -2.08 8.99 -17.76
N PHE A 88 -1.21 8.98 -16.75
CA PHE A 88 0.24 9.08 -16.90
C PHE A 88 0.94 7.77 -16.48
N PHE A 89 0.25 6.64 -16.64
CA PHE A 89 0.81 5.30 -16.43
C PHE A 89 1.92 5.04 -17.44
N ALA A 90 3.12 4.73 -16.95
CA ALA A 90 4.30 4.54 -17.78
C ALA A 90 4.60 3.05 -18.00
N SER A 91 4.67 2.26 -16.92
CA SER A 91 4.97 0.83 -17.02
C SER A 91 4.35 0.06 -15.86
N PRO A 92 3.80 -1.15 -16.09
CA PRO A 92 3.36 -2.04 -15.01
C PRO A 92 4.56 -2.56 -14.20
N SER A 93 4.40 -2.62 -12.88
CA SER A 93 5.40 -3.25 -12.00
C SER A 93 5.38 -4.78 -12.10
N GLY A 94 4.20 -5.37 -12.35
CA GLY A 94 3.92 -6.79 -12.13
C GLY A 94 3.37 -7.11 -10.73
N LEU A 95 3.08 -6.10 -9.92
CA LEU A 95 2.51 -6.22 -8.58
C LEU A 95 1.17 -5.50 -8.47
N VAL A 96 0.34 -5.95 -7.55
CA VAL A 96 -0.76 -5.17 -6.97
C VAL A 96 -0.52 -5.02 -5.47
N VAL A 97 -1.29 -4.15 -4.82
CA VAL A 97 -1.25 -4.00 -3.37
C VAL A 97 -2.61 -4.34 -2.79
N VAL A 98 -2.59 -5.09 -1.69
CA VAL A 98 -3.75 -5.31 -0.84
C VAL A 98 -3.44 -4.86 0.58
N ASP A 99 -4.46 -4.36 1.24
CA ASP A 99 -4.38 -3.84 2.60
C ASP A 99 -5.45 -4.57 3.45
N ILE A 100 -5.06 -5.06 4.61
CA ILE A 100 -5.96 -5.49 5.68
C ILE A 100 -5.85 -4.45 6.79
N ASP A 101 -6.94 -3.79 7.13
CA ASP A 101 -6.96 -2.73 8.16
C ASP A 101 -7.97 -3.09 9.27
N ASN A 102 -8.03 -2.27 10.32
CA ASN A 102 -8.96 -2.38 11.45
C ASN A 102 -8.79 -3.61 12.35
N LEU A 103 -7.64 -4.28 12.31
CA LEU A 103 -7.32 -5.38 13.23
C LEU A 103 -7.33 -4.90 14.69
N ASP A 104 -7.74 -5.73 15.65
CA ASP A 104 -7.96 -5.31 17.05
C ASP A 104 -6.73 -4.72 17.74
N SER A 105 -5.54 -5.22 17.39
CA SER A 105 -4.30 -4.84 18.05
C SER A 105 -3.09 -4.92 17.12
N TYR A 106 -1.98 -4.36 17.57
CA TYR A 106 -0.69 -4.54 16.91
C TYR A 106 -0.28 -6.02 16.84
N GLN A 107 -0.55 -6.79 17.89
CA GLN A 107 -0.24 -8.22 17.92
C GLN A 107 -1.03 -8.98 16.85
N LYS A 108 -2.32 -8.64 16.65
CA LYS A 108 -3.12 -9.19 15.55
C LYS A 108 -2.57 -8.81 14.18
N ALA A 109 -2.06 -7.59 14.02
CA ALA A 109 -1.38 -7.20 12.79
C ALA A 109 -0.08 -8.00 12.55
N VAL A 110 0.68 -8.33 13.60
CA VAL A 110 1.87 -9.19 13.49
C VAL A 110 1.51 -10.61 13.06
N GLU A 111 0.48 -11.21 13.66
CA GLU A 111 -0.05 -12.53 13.28
C GLU A 111 -0.51 -12.50 11.81
N MET A 112 -1.36 -11.54 11.45
CA MET A 112 -1.90 -11.40 10.10
C MET A 112 -0.80 -11.15 9.06
N ARG A 113 0.27 -10.42 9.40
CA ARG A 113 1.40 -10.21 8.48
C ARG A 113 2.02 -11.54 8.08
N ARG A 114 2.22 -12.45 9.03
CA ARG A 114 2.75 -13.78 8.75
C ARG A 114 1.75 -14.64 7.97
N THR A 115 0.49 -14.66 8.41
CA THR A 115 -0.60 -15.39 7.73
C THR A 115 -0.70 -14.99 6.26
N LEU A 116 -0.72 -13.69 5.98
CA LEU A 116 -0.84 -13.16 4.62
C LEU A 116 0.41 -13.44 3.79
N PHE A 117 1.60 -13.35 4.38
CA PHE A 117 2.85 -13.68 3.68
C PHE A 117 2.92 -15.15 3.25
N ASP A 118 2.36 -16.05 4.06
CA ASP A 118 2.30 -17.49 3.80
C ASP A 118 1.06 -17.90 2.99
N ASP A 119 0.23 -16.96 2.53
CA ASP A 119 -0.95 -17.26 1.73
C ASP A 119 -0.55 -17.96 0.41
N PRO A 120 -1.07 -19.18 0.15
CA PRO A 120 -0.62 -19.99 -0.98
C PRO A 120 -1.13 -19.51 -2.33
N PHE A 121 -2.14 -18.64 -2.38
CA PHE A 121 -2.75 -18.15 -3.61
C PHE A 121 -2.23 -16.77 -4.00
N LEU A 122 -2.12 -15.86 -3.04
CA LEU A 122 -1.57 -14.52 -3.24
C LEU A 122 -0.05 -14.56 -3.36
N CYS A 123 0.63 -15.45 -2.62
CA CYS A 123 2.10 -15.52 -2.57
C CYS A 123 2.78 -14.13 -2.52
N PRO A 124 2.47 -13.27 -1.52
CA PRO A 124 2.99 -11.91 -1.52
C PRO A 124 4.52 -11.88 -1.49
N ILE A 125 5.08 -10.93 -2.23
CA ILE A 125 6.53 -10.73 -2.26
C ILE A 125 7.04 -9.89 -1.09
N LEU A 126 6.17 -9.04 -0.54
CA LEU A 126 6.49 -8.14 0.58
C LEU A 126 5.24 -7.99 1.44
N THR A 127 5.38 -8.19 2.75
CA THR A 127 4.33 -7.85 3.73
C THR A 127 4.91 -7.06 4.88
N PHE A 128 4.18 -6.05 5.35
CA PHE A 128 4.61 -5.20 6.46
C PHE A 128 3.44 -4.61 7.21
N ILE A 129 3.66 -4.23 8.47
CA ILE A 129 2.66 -3.59 9.31
C ILE A 129 2.35 -2.19 8.78
N SER A 130 1.06 -1.88 8.64
CA SER A 130 0.58 -0.61 8.12
C SER A 130 0.91 0.56 9.06
N PRO A 131 0.84 1.81 8.59
CA PRO A 131 1.23 2.96 9.41
C PRO A 131 0.44 3.10 10.72
N SER A 132 -0.83 2.67 10.75
CA SER A 132 -1.64 2.71 11.98
C SER A 132 -1.16 1.73 13.05
N GLY A 133 -0.36 0.72 12.68
CA GLY A 133 -0.02 -0.39 13.56
C GLY A 133 -1.16 -1.40 13.74
N ARG A 134 -2.31 -1.22 13.08
CA ARG A 134 -3.51 -2.07 13.21
C ARG A 134 -3.96 -2.63 11.85
N GLY A 135 -2.99 -2.92 11.00
CA GLY A 135 -3.23 -3.44 9.67
C GLY A 135 -1.95 -3.96 9.04
N VAL A 136 -2.09 -4.59 7.88
CA VAL A 136 -1.02 -5.22 7.10
C VAL A 136 -1.16 -4.77 5.65
N LYS A 137 -0.03 -4.47 5.03
CA LYS A 137 0.05 -4.20 3.59
C LYS A 137 0.81 -5.34 2.92
N ALA A 138 0.36 -5.76 1.75
CA ALA A 138 1.00 -6.83 1.00
C ALA A 138 1.14 -6.49 -0.48
N PHE A 139 2.32 -6.72 -1.04
CA PHE A 139 2.57 -6.59 -2.47
C PHE A 139 2.47 -7.98 -3.10
N VAL A 140 1.50 -8.13 -3.99
CA VAL A 140 1.10 -9.41 -4.56
C VAL A 140 1.48 -9.45 -6.03
N PRO A 141 2.27 -10.43 -6.49
CA PRO A 141 2.56 -10.59 -7.90
C PRO A 141 1.30 -11.02 -8.66
N TYR A 142 1.18 -10.60 -9.91
CA TYR A 142 0.09 -11.05 -10.77
C TYR A 142 0.58 -11.55 -12.13
N SER A 143 -0.23 -12.41 -12.74
CA SER A 143 0.04 -12.97 -14.07
C SER A 143 -0.44 -12.04 -15.18
N LYS A 144 0.37 -11.88 -16.23
CA LYS A 144 0.00 -11.11 -17.42
C LYS A 144 -0.84 -11.96 -18.37
N LEU A 145 -2.16 -12.01 -18.14
CA LEU A 145 -3.09 -12.82 -18.93
C LEU A 145 -3.37 -12.24 -20.32
N TYR A 146 -3.38 -10.92 -20.43
CA TYR A 146 -3.59 -10.18 -21.67
C TYR A 146 -2.27 -9.60 -22.16
N ALA A 147 -1.64 -10.21 -23.16
CA ALA A 147 -0.33 -9.78 -23.67
C ALA A 147 -0.32 -8.29 -24.09
N ASP A 148 -1.39 -7.85 -24.76
CA ASP A 148 -1.48 -6.53 -25.38
C ASP A 148 -2.17 -5.47 -24.50
N ASP A 149 -2.71 -5.84 -23.33
CA ASP A 149 -3.42 -4.91 -22.43
C ASP A 149 -2.93 -5.03 -20.98
N GLN A 150 -1.79 -4.40 -20.73
CA GLN A 150 -1.17 -4.37 -19.42
C GLN A 150 -2.02 -3.61 -18.39
N THR A 151 -2.79 -2.60 -18.81
CA THR A 151 -3.66 -1.85 -17.89
C THR A 151 -4.81 -2.71 -17.41
N ARG A 152 -5.40 -3.52 -18.29
CA ARG A 152 -6.43 -4.48 -17.94
C ARG A 152 -5.90 -5.55 -16.99
N ASN A 153 -4.71 -6.10 -17.26
CA ASN A 153 -4.07 -7.06 -16.33
C ASN A 153 -4.01 -6.51 -14.91
N VAL A 154 -3.52 -5.27 -14.74
CA VAL A 154 -3.42 -4.64 -13.42
C VAL A 154 -4.81 -4.50 -12.78
N LYS A 155 -5.79 -3.93 -13.49
CA LYS A 155 -7.12 -3.66 -12.94
C LYS A 155 -7.85 -4.94 -12.52
N GLU A 156 -7.82 -5.98 -13.35
CA GLU A 156 -8.45 -7.25 -13.01
C GLU A 156 -7.72 -7.93 -11.84
N SER A 157 -6.39 -7.88 -11.82
CA SER A 157 -5.61 -8.43 -10.70
C SER A 157 -5.87 -7.72 -9.38
N ILE A 158 -6.05 -6.39 -9.40
CA ILE A 158 -6.48 -5.64 -8.22
C ILE A 158 -7.83 -6.16 -7.72
N ASN A 159 -8.81 -6.30 -8.62
CA ASN A 159 -10.14 -6.78 -8.25
C ASN A 159 -10.10 -8.21 -7.68
N TRP A 160 -9.37 -9.13 -8.30
CA TRP A 160 -9.24 -10.50 -7.80
C TRP A 160 -8.55 -10.56 -6.46
N ALA A 161 -7.45 -9.83 -6.27
CA ALA A 161 -6.74 -9.81 -5.00
C ALA A 161 -7.61 -9.24 -3.87
N MET A 162 -8.37 -8.15 -4.12
CA MET A 162 -9.29 -7.60 -3.12
C MET A 162 -10.44 -8.56 -2.80
N GLN A 163 -11.07 -9.18 -3.82
CA GLN A 163 -12.14 -10.16 -3.60
C GLN A 163 -11.66 -11.38 -2.81
N TYR A 164 -10.46 -11.88 -3.14
CA TYR A 164 -9.86 -12.99 -2.42
C TYR A 164 -9.63 -12.65 -0.95
N ILE A 165 -9.08 -11.46 -0.67
CA ILE A 165 -8.87 -10.97 0.70
C ILE A 165 -10.19 -10.87 1.46
N GLU A 166 -11.23 -10.31 0.85
CA GLU A 166 -12.55 -10.17 1.47
C GLU A 166 -13.17 -11.53 1.81
N ILE A 167 -13.12 -12.48 0.87
CA ILE A 167 -13.68 -13.84 1.07
C ILE A 167 -12.89 -14.62 2.13
N THR A 168 -11.56 -14.49 2.15
CA THR A 168 -10.68 -15.34 2.96
C THR A 168 -10.44 -14.77 4.36
N TYR A 169 -10.34 -13.44 4.47
CA TYR A 169 -9.93 -12.74 5.69
C TYR A 169 -10.93 -11.68 6.16
N GLY A 170 -12.07 -11.50 5.48
CA GLY A 170 -13.04 -10.46 5.82
C GLY A 170 -13.58 -10.56 7.26
N SER A 171 -13.73 -11.76 7.81
CA SER A 171 -14.15 -11.97 9.21
C SER A 171 -13.14 -11.47 10.23
N GLU A 172 -11.86 -11.40 9.88
CA GLU A 172 -10.79 -10.88 10.75
C GLU A 172 -10.76 -9.33 10.77
N MET A 173 -11.53 -8.68 9.89
CA MET A 173 -11.59 -7.22 9.78
C MET A 173 -12.76 -6.59 10.56
N ASP A 174 -13.73 -7.40 11.03
CA ASP A 174 -14.98 -6.92 11.60
C ASP A 174 -15.47 -7.86 12.72
N ASP A 175 -15.09 -7.56 13.98
CA ASP A 175 -15.68 -8.19 15.17
C ASP A 175 -16.97 -7.44 15.62
N SER A 176 -17.41 -6.43 14.87
CA SER A 176 -18.72 -5.80 15.07
C SER A 176 -19.82 -6.61 14.39
N THR A 177 -20.54 -7.40 15.17
CA THR A 177 -21.71 -8.19 14.76
C THR A 177 -22.92 -7.38 14.23
N GLU A 178 -22.78 -6.11 13.84
CA GLU A 178 -23.90 -5.24 13.46
C GLU A 178 -23.64 -4.29 12.29
N THR A 179 -22.86 -4.69 11.28
CA THR A 179 -22.84 -3.97 9.99
C THR A 179 -23.21 -4.88 8.81
N PRO A 180 -24.19 -4.49 7.98
CA PRO A 180 -24.51 -5.23 6.76
C PRO A 180 -23.27 -5.27 5.84
N PRO A 181 -23.15 -6.27 4.94
CA PRO A 181 -21.98 -6.43 4.08
C PRO A 181 -21.70 -5.10 3.39
N LYS A 182 -20.55 -4.53 3.75
CA LYS A 182 -20.12 -3.21 3.31
C LYS A 182 -20.18 -3.21 1.80
N ALA A 183 -21.12 -2.45 1.23
CA ALA A 183 -21.28 -2.35 -0.22
C ALA A 183 -19.91 -2.10 -0.87
N VAL A 184 -19.46 -3.06 -1.68
CA VAL A 184 -18.15 -3.17 -2.34
C VAL A 184 -17.31 -1.89 -2.24
N ASP A 185 -16.31 -1.89 -1.35
CA ASP A 185 -15.36 -0.80 -1.22
C ASP A 185 -14.63 -0.60 -2.57
N THR A 186 -14.89 0.53 -3.22
CA THR A 186 -14.31 0.89 -4.53
C THR A 186 -12.99 1.64 -4.40
N SER A 187 -12.56 1.99 -3.18
CA SER A 187 -11.43 2.88 -2.93
C SER A 187 -10.05 2.27 -3.25
N GLY A 188 -9.99 0.94 -3.45
CA GLY A 188 -8.78 0.18 -3.78
C GLY A 188 -8.56 -0.12 -5.27
N LYS A 189 -9.48 0.24 -6.17
CA LYS A 189 -9.48 -0.19 -7.59
C LYS A 189 -8.57 0.62 -8.53
N ASP A 190 -7.85 1.61 -8.01
CA ASP A 190 -7.07 2.53 -8.83
C ASP A 190 -5.65 1.99 -9.09
N ILE A 191 -5.23 1.99 -10.35
CA ILE A 191 -3.86 1.60 -10.72
C ILE A 191 -2.82 2.56 -10.13
N VAL A 192 -3.19 3.83 -9.87
CA VAL A 192 -2.29 4.80 -9.22
C VAL A 192 -2.46 4.82 -7.70
N ARG A 193 -2.99 3.74 -7.11
CA ARG A 193 -3.17 3.59 -5.67
C ARG A 193 -1.86 3.86 -4.93
N ALA A 194 -1.90 4.84 -4.04
CA ALA A 194 -0.80 5.13 -3.15
C ALA A 194 -0.76 4.10 -2.00
N CYS A 195 0.42 3.56 -1.74
CA CYS A 195 0.72 2.74 -0.59
C CYS A 195 1.73 3.47 0.28
N PHE A 196 1.27 4.04 1.41
CA PHE A 196 2.16 4.67 2.37
C PHE A 196 3.11 3.63 2.97
N LEU A 197 4.38 4.01 3.05
CA LEU A 197 5.40 3.22 3.71
C LEU A 197 5.36 3.50 5.21
N SER A 198 5.59 2.47 6.01
CA SER A 198 5.77 2.57 7.46
C SER A 198 6.95 1.70 7.86
N HIS A 199 7.64 2.10 8.91
CA HIS A 199 8.75 1.34 9.43
C HIS A 199 8.26 0.06 10.11
N ASP A 200 8.84 -1.06 9.69
CA ASP A 200 8.59 -2.38 10.22
C ASP A 200 9.87 -3.22 10.09
N PRO A 201 10.67 -3.36 11.17
CA PRO A 201 11.95 -4.08 11.11
C PRO A 201 11.75 -5.59 10.92
N GLN A 202 10.52 -6.10 11.05
CA GLN A 202 10.18 -7.51 10.84
C GLN A 202 9.32 -7.72 9.59
N ALA A 203 9.30 -6.76 8.66
CA ALA A 203 8.69 -6.96 7.35
C ALA A 203 9.24 -8.24 6.70
N LEU A 204 8.37 -8.97 6.01
CA LEU A 204 8.72 -10.23 5.37
C LEU A 204 8.85 -10.02 3.87
N PHE A 205 9.92 -10.54 3.28
CA PHE A 205 10.25 -10.37 1.86
C PHE A 205 10.61 -11.72 1.22
N ARG A 206 10.17 -11.95 -0.03
CA ARG A 206 10.55 -13.11 -0.85
C ARG A 206 11.45 -12.63 -1.97
N GLU A 207 12.63 -13.24 -2.07
CA GLU A 207 13.49 -13.09 -3.24
C GLU A 207 12.90 -13.91 -4.41
N TYR A 208 12.83 -13.32 -5.60
CA TYR A 208 12.27 -13.91 -6.82
C TYR A 208 13.30 -13.98 -7.95
#